data_AF-A0A1U7LKT5-F1
#
_entry.id   AF-A0A1U7LKT5-F1
#
_cell.length_a   1.000
_cell.length_b   1.000
_cell.length_c   1.000
_cell.angle_alpha   90.00
_cell.angle_beta   90.00
_cell.angle_gamma   90.00
#
_symmetry.space_group_name_H-M   'P 1'
#
loop_
_entity.id
_entity.type
_entity.pdbx_description
1 polymer ?
#
loop_
_entity_poly.entity_id
_entity_poly.type
_entity_poly.pdbx_seq_one_letter_code
_entity_poly.pdbx_strand_id
1 'polypeptide(L)'
;MRSHRIICCGSSVLELSPTSYRYRIRAFKRNCTCDSFELTTCFKGNACFALIGTPRKIAANPNFSSCFNLRTNVITTAVMLKRFNDAKNAIKNAVNILGINPTSDDYISYSTVLDLHLCDPDLFTETESKELLLCLYEVLDQNHELTKHIAWDLVGLVSPYLRNKATIEEADRLLMLFAENGNAKEVQLKCIEAIGCIEWESEGTTGSDRCVAPRDLEKTILQFVHLSKLLRRSYDKIIARFPSRFLSAYAICLLSAFTQSDSNSLDVVSVLVDFLETSIKPLAGIVQDDEDQRVQRKILHSFITYLADVYMRTDSLPWAEEIFREKNEKFLMCGQKSQNMNAARQAIMDKLLA
;
A
#
# COMPACT_ATOMS: atom_id res chain seq x y z
N MET A 1 -19.25 -20.40 28.31
CA MET A 1 -20.02 -19.17 28.03
C MET A 1 -19.87 -18.19 29.19
N ARG A 2 -18.91 -17.26 29.13
CA ARG A 2 -18.78 -16.18 30.12
C ARG A 2 -19.32 -14.90 29.49
N SER A 3 -20.47 -14.43 29.96
CA SER A 3 -21.03 -13.12 29.63
C SER A 3 -20.21 -12.04 30.33
N HIS A 4 -19.61 -11.12 29.59
CA HIS A 4 -18.99 -9.93 30.15
C HIS A 4 -20.08 -8.87 30.35
N ARG A 5 -20.41 -8.59 31.62
CA ARG A 5 -21.28 -7.46 32.00
C ARG A 5 -20.41 -6.22 32.18
N ILE A 6 -20.61 -5.22 31.31
CA ILE A 6 -20.10 -3.87 31.54
C ILE A 6 -21.18 -3.14 32.34
N ILE A 7 -20.88 -2.77 33.59
CA ILE A 7 -21.77 -1.97 34.43
C ILE A 7 -21.39 -0.50 34.20
N CYS A 8 -22.21 0.24 33.46
CA CYS A 8 -22.14 1.70 33.42
C CYS A 8 -23.09 2.29 34.47
N CYS A 9 -22.62 3.32 35.19
CA CYS A 9 -23.43 4.10 36.13
C CYS A 9 -24.76 4.54 35.48
N GLY A 10 -25.88 4.02 36.00
CA GLY A 10 -27.24 4.33 35.55
C GLY A 10 -27.95 3.16 34.85
N SER A 11 -28.41 2.19 35.65
CA SER A 11 -29.51 1.23 35.42
C SER A 11 -29.88 0.87 33.97
N SER A 12 -28.92 0.46 33.14
CA SER A 12 -29.15 -0.06 31.78
C SER A 12 -28.28 -1.28 31.55
N VAL A 13 -28.87 -2.40 31.10
CA VAL A 13 -28.16 -3.65 30.80
C VAL A 13 -28.01 -3.77 29.28
N LEU A 14 -26.77 -3.91 28.81
CA LEU A 14 -26.43 -4.18 27.41
C LEU A 14 -26.18 -5.70 27.25
N GLU A 15 -26.96 -6.35 26.39
CA GLU A 15 -26.69 -7.71 25.92
C GLU A 15 -26.15 -7.66 24.49
N LEU A 16 -24.99 -8.28 24.27
CA LEU A 16 -24.37 -8.43 22.94
C LEU A 16 -24.53 -9.88 22.48
N SER A 17 -25.06 -10.08 21.28
CA SER A 17 -25.21 -11.39 20.63
C SER A 17 -24.15 -11.55 19.51
N PRO A 18 -23.58 -12.75 19.27
CA PRO A 18 -22.37 -12.90 18.45
C PRO A 18 -22.62 -13.05 16.95
N THR A 19 -23.86 -13.15 16.48
CA THR A 19 -24.15 -13.50 15.09
C THR A 19 -24.70 -12.31 14.30
N SER A 20 -23.94 -11.89 13.28
CA SER A 20 -24.15 -10.74 12.39
C SER A 20 -23.77 -9.39 13.01
N TYR A 21 -23.03 -8.56 12.26
CA TYR A 21 -22.69 -7.16 12.55
C TYR A 21 -23.93 -6.24 12.59
N ARG A 22 -24.94 -6.59 13.39
CA ARG A 22 -26.11 -5.80 13.70
C ARG A 22 -26.12 -5.57 15.21
N TYR A 23 -25.70 -4.39 15.62
CA TYR A 23 -25.79 -3.98 17.02
C TYR A 23 -27.25 -3.61 17.32
N ARG A 24 -27.94 -4.45 18.10
CA ARG A 24 -29.30 -4.15 18.55
C ARG A 24 -29.24 -3.46 19.90
N ILE A 25 -29.35 -2.13 19.91
CA ILE A 25 -29.41 -1.35 21.15
C ILE A 25 -30.87 -1.33 21.64
N ARG A 26 -31.19 -2.08 22.68
CA ARG A 26 -32.47 -1.92 23.42
C ARG A 26 -32.26 -0.99 24.61
N ALA A 27 -32.78 0.22 24.52
CA ALA A 27 -32.86 1.12 25.66
C ALA A 27 -34.13 0.81 26.47
N PHE A 28 -33.97 0.25 27.68
CA PHE A 28 -35.07 0.15 28.65
C PHE A 28 -35.04 1.37 29.57
N LYS A 29 -36.02 2.26 29.44
CA LYS A 29 -36.24 3.33 30.42
C LYS A 29 -37.34 2.87 31.38
N ARG A 30 -37.01 2.65 32.66
CA ARG A 30 -38.05 2.50 33.69
C ARG A 30 -38.82 3.83 33.77
N ASN A 31 -40.14 3.77 33.50
CA ASN A 31 -41.14 4.85 33.58
C ASN A 31 -41.40 5.74 32.34
N CYS A 32 -41.23 5.26 31.10
CA CYS A 32 -41.92 5.89 29.95
C CYS A 32 -42.55 4.83 29.05
N THR A 33 -43.87 4.92 28.86
CA THR A 33 -44.63 4.19 27.83
C THR A 33 -44.46 4.93 26.49
N CYS A 34 -43.31 4.76 25.83
CA CYS A 34 -43.13 5.24 24.46
C CYS A 34 -42.26 4.24 23.69
N ASP A 35 -42.64 4.04 22.44
CA ASP A 35 -42.28 2.92 21.56
C ASP A 35 -40.78 2.64 21.38
N SER A 36 -40.50 1.36 21.09
CA SER A 36 -39.20 0.86 20.65
C SER A 36 -38.73 1.54 19.37
N PHE A 37 -37.54 2.14 19.38
CA PHE A 37 -36.88 2.63 18.17
C PHE A 37 -35.84 1.62 17.68
N GLU A 38 -35.91 1.23 16.40
CA GLU A 38 -34.85 0.50 15.72
C GLU A 38 -33.86 1.50 15.10
N LEU A 39 -32.65 1.56 15.66
CA LEU A 39 -31.52 2.26 15.05
C LEU A 39 -30.80 1.28 14.12
N THR A 40 -30.86 1.55 12.82
CA THR A 40 -30.05 0.84 11.82
C THR A 40 -28.91 1.77 11.43
N THR A 41 -27.68 1.46 11.85
CA THR A 41 -26.48 2.18 11.42
C THR A 41 -25.86 1.46 10.21
N CYS A 42 -25.72 2.17 9.10
CA CYS A 42 -24.92 1.74 7.95
C CYS A 42 -23.61 2.54 7.95
N PHE A 43 -22.48 1.85 7.88
CA PHE A 43 -21.16 2.46 7.73
C PHE A 43 -20.81 2.57 6.24
N LYS A 44 -20.42 3.78 5.79
CA LYS A 44 -19.76 4.01 4.51
C LYS A 44 -18.69 5.10 4.73
N GLY A 45 -17.43 4.70 4.88
CA GLY A 45 -16.30 5.60 5.20
C GLY A 45 -16.36 6.22 6.61
N ASN A 46 -15.59 7.30 6.82
CA ASN A 46 -15.45 8.06 8.08
C ASN A 46 -16.70 8.86 8.51
N ALA A 47 -17.84 8.69 7.85
CA ALA A 47 -19.08 9.40 8.16
C ALA A 47 -20.16 8.43 8.66
N CYS A 48 -20.62 8.65 9.88
CA CYS A 48 -21.73 7.92 10.47
C CYS A 48 -23.05 8.59 10.05
N PHE A 49 -23.77 8.03 9.08
CA PHE A 49 -25.09 8.52 8.69
C PHE A 49 -26.17 7.78 9.48
N ALA A 50 -26.84 8.50 10.39
CA ALA A 50 -28.06 8.01 11.01
C ALA A 50 -29.24 8.27 10.06
N LEU A 51 -29.75 7.22 9.40
CA LEU A 51 -31.04 7.28 8.71
C LEU A 51 -32.16 7.23 9.76
N ILE A 52 -32.66 8.41 10.14
CA ILE A 52 -33.84 8.53 11.01
C ILE A 52 -35.07 8.39 10.10
N GLY A 53 -35.77 7.26 10.20
CA GLY A 53 -37.16 7.18 9.75
C GLY A 53 -37.97 8.21 10.53
N THR A 54 -38.57 9.17 9.84
CA THR A 54 -39.33 10.24 10.49
C THR A 54 -40.51 9.64 11.27
N PRO A 55 -40.74 10.15 12.50
CA PRO A 55 -42.03 10.83 12.68
C PRO A 55 -41.97 12.12 13.52
N ARG A 56 -42.86 13.03 13.11
CA ARG A 56 -43.51 14.16 13.81
C ARG A 56 -42.79 14.83 14.99
N LYS A 57 -42.42 16.11 14.73
CA LYS A 57 -42.41 17.28 15.64
C LYS A 57 -42.20 16.96 17.13
N ILE A 58 -40.95 16.77 17.53
CA ILE A 58 -40.53 16.97 18.93
C ILE A 58 -39.73 18.27 18.96
N ALA A 59 -40.16 19.19 19.84
CA ALA A 59 -39.53 20.48 20.04
C ALA A 59 -38.03 20.32 20.34
N ALA A 60 -37.20 21.07 19.61
CA ALA A 60 -35.76 21.07 19.75
C ALA A 60 -35.36 21.57 21.15
N ASN A 61 -35.01 20.64 22.04
CA ASN A 61 -34.38 20.96 23.31
C ASN A 61 -32.85 20.99 23.11
N PRO A 62 -32.18 22.15 23.25
CA PRO A 62 -30.75 22.28 22.96
C PRO A 62 -29.84 21.41 23.85
N ASN A 63 -30.32 20.96 25.01
CA ASN A 63 -29.57 20.07 25.92
C ASN A 63 -29.60 18.59 25.51
N PHE A 64 -30.45 18.19 24.55
CA PHE A 64 -30.46 16.82 24.02
C PHE A 64 -29.31 16.57 23.04
N SER A 65 -28.91 17.60 22.28
CA SER A 65 -27.83 17.52 21.29
C SER A 65 -26.47 17.24 21.95
N SER A 66 -26.15 17.91 23.06
CA SER A 66 -24.85 17.73 23.73
C SER A 66 -24.70 16.35 24.38
N CYS A 67 -25.74 15.85 25.05
CA CYS A 67 -25.74 14.52 25.67
C CYS A 67 -25.69 13.39 24.63
N PHE A 68 -26.34 13.56 23.48
CA PHE A 68 -26.32 12.56 22.41
C PHE A 68 -24.95 12.50 21.73
N ASN A 69 -24.35 13.66 21.42
CA ASN A 69 -23.01 13.76 20.84
C ASN A 69 -21.91 13.22 21.78
N LEU A 70 -22.02 13.43 23.09
CA LEU A 70 -21.10 12.85 24.07
C LEU A 70 -21.19 11.32 24.12
N ARG A 71 -22.41 10.76 24.08
CA ARG A 71 -22.59 9.30 24.12
C ARG A 71 -22.18 8.60 22.83
N THR A 72 -22.44 9.20 21.67
CA THR A 72 -21.98 8.65 20.39
C THR A 72 -20.46 8.69 20.28
N ASN A 73 -19.81 9.79 20.70
CA ASN A 73 -18.34 9.88 20.70
C ASN A 73 -17.70 8.83 21.62
N VAL A 74 -18.20 8.66 22.84
CA VAL A 74 -17.66 7.66 23.79
C VAL A 74 -17.79 6.23 23.26
N ILE A 75 -18.92 5.89 22.62
CA ILE A 75 -19.12 4.55 22.04
C ILE A 75 -18.17 4.33 20.85
N THR A 76 -18.04 5.32 19.96
CA THR A 76 -17.12 5.22 18.81
C THR A 76 -15.68 5.06 19.26
N THR A 77 -15.21 5.86 20.21
CA THR A 77 -13.83 5.74 20.74
C THR A 77 -13.59 4.39 21.42
N ALA A 78 -14.56 3.87 22.17
CA ALA A 78 -14.44 2.54 22.80
C ALA A 78 -14.40 1.40 21.77
N VAL A 79 -15.16 1.50 20.68
CA VAL A 79 -15.14 0.50 19.59
C VAL A 79 -13.80 0.54 18.83
N MET A 80 -13.28 1.72 18.50
CA MET A 80 -12.00 1.88 17.82
C MET A 80 -10.85 1.35 18.68
N LEU A 81 -10.81 1.72 19.97
CA LEU A 81 -9.79 1.25 20.91
C LEU A 81 -9.85 -0.27 21.10
N LYS A 82 -11.05 -0.86 21.15
CA LYS A 82 -11.20 -2.32 21.21
C LYS A 82 -10.61 -2.98 19.96
N ARG A 83 -10.94 -2.46 18.77
CA ARG A 83 -10.44 -3.00 17.51
C ARG A 83 -8.91 -2.96 17.43
N PHE A 84 -8.32 -1.84 17.79
CA PHE A 84 -6.86 -1.68 17.84
C PHE A 84 -6.21 -2.72 18.76
N ASN A 85 -6.74 -2.89 19.97
CA ASN A 85 -6.22 -3.89 20.90
C ASN A 85 -6.43 -5.33 20.40
N ASP A 86 -7.57 -5.62 19.76
CA ASP A 86 -7.84 -6.93 19.17
C ASP A 86 -6.83 -7.25 18.06
N ALA A 87 -6.54 -6.29 17.17
CA ALA A 87 -5.52 -6.44 16.12
C ALA A 87 -4.11 -6.63 16.72
N LYS A 88 -3.72 -5.81 17.70
CA LYS A 88 -2.43 -5.94 18.38
C LYS A 88 -2.26 -7.28 19.08
N ASN A 89 -3.33 -7.77 19.72
CA ASN A 89 -3.34 -9.09 20.34
C ASN A 89 -3.26 -10.21 19.30
N ALA A 90 -3.93 -10.07 18.16
CA ALA A 90 -3.86 -11.04 17.07
C ALA A 90 -2.42 -11.19 16.54
N ILE A 91 -1.72 -10.08 16.33
CA ILE A 91 -0.29 -10.07 15.94
C ILE A 91 0.57 -10.80 16.99
N LYS A 92 0.40 -10.48 18.27
CA LYS A 92 1.20 -11.10 19.35
C LYS A 92 0.90 -12.58 19.59
N ASN A 93 -0.28 -13.04 19.20
CA ASN A 93 -0.71 -14.41 19.39
C ASN A 93 -0.12 -15.39 18.35
N ALA A 94 0.84 -14.96 17.52
CA ALA A 94 1.55 -15.83 16.57
C ALA A 94 2.01 -17.16 17.19
N VAL A 95 2.68 -17.12 18.34
CA VAL A 95 3.19 -18.32 19.04
C VAL A 95 2.05 -19.28 19.44
N ASN A 96 0.90 -18.74 19.85
CA ASN A 96 -0.25 -19.55 20.24
C ASN A 96 -0.90 -20.24 19.04
N ILE A 97 -0.89 -19.59 17.88
CA ILE A 97 -1.46 -20.13 16.64
C ILE A 97 -0.55 -21.19 16.03
N LEU A 98 0.77 -20.98 16.08
CA LEU A 98 1.77 -21.84 15.44
C LEU A 98 2.09 -23.12 16.25
N GLY A 99 1.82 -23.13 17.55
CA GLY A 99 2.10 -24.30 18.40
C GLY A 99 3.58 -24.68 18.49
N ILE A 100 3.86 -25.90 18.96
CA ILE A 100 5.24 -26.38 19.22
C ILE A 100 5.94 -26.84 17.93
N ASN A 101 5.18 -27.23 16.90
CA ASN A 101 5.68 -27.64 15.59
C ASN A 101 4.72 -27.15 14.49
N PRO A 102 4.88 -25.90 14.01
CA PRO A 102 3.99 -25.35 13.02
C PRO A 102 4.05 -26.12 11.71
N THR A 103 2.88 -26.40 11.16
CA THR A 103 2.66 -26.96 9.83
C THR A 103 2.39 -25.85 8.82
N SER A 104 2.33 -26.19 7.53
CA SER A 104 1.94 -25.24 6.48
C SER A 104 0.60 -24.56 6.76
N ASP A 105 -0.35 -25.30 7.32
CA ASP A 105 -1.72 -24.83 7.55
C ASP A 105 -1.77 -23.81 8.69
N ASP A 106 -0.86 -23.92 9.66
CA ASP A 106 -0.74 -22.97 10.76
C ASP A 106 -0.23 -21.61 10.28
N TYR A 107 0.72 -21.61 9.34
CA TYR A 107 1.22 -20.39 8.70
C TYR A 107 0.12 -19.67 7.89
N ILE A 108 -0.67 -20.43 7.12
CA ILE A 108 -1.80 -19.89 6.34
C ILE A 108 -2.87 -19.31 7.27
N SER A 109 -3.18 -20.04 8.36
CA SER A 109 -4.13 -19.59 9.37
C SER A 109 -3.69 -18.27 10.01
N TYR A 110 -2.41 -18.14 10.35
CA TYR A 110 -1.88 -16.91 10.90
C TYR A 110 -1.90 -15.76 9.87
N SER A 111 -1.50 -16.01 8.63
CA SER A 111 -1.59 -15.00 7.54
C SER A 111 -3.02 -14.48 7.37
N THR A 112 -4.00 -15.39 7.36
CA THR A 112 -5.43 -15.05 7.27
C THR A 112 -5.89 -14.19 8.46
N VAL A 113 -5.41 -14.49 9.67
CA VAL A 113 -5.70 -13.67 10.86
C VAL A 113 -5.13 -12.26 10.70
N LEU A 114 -3.91 -12.13 10.19
CA LEU A 114 -3.30 -10.82 9.91
C LEU A 114 -4.11 -10.04 8.87
N ASP A 115 -4.51 -10.69 7.78
CA ASP A 115 -5.35 -10.07 6.75
C ASP A 115 -6.68 -9.55 7.31
N LEU A 116 -7.36 -10.33 8.15
CA LEU A 116 -8.63 -9.92 8.77
C LEU A 116 -8.50 -8.66 9.63
N HIS A 117 -7.32 -8.41 10.20
CA HIS A 117 -7.08 -7.31 11.12
C HIS A 117 -6.38 -6.10 10.49
N LEU A 118 -5.57 -6.29 9.45
CA LEU A 118 -4.65 -5.27 8.91
C LEU A 118 -4.91 -4.92 7.43
N CYS A 119 -5.90 -5.52 6.76
CA CYS A 119 -6.14 -5.27 5.32
C CYS A 119 -6.51 -3.83 4.96
N ASP A 120 -7.02 -3.05 5.90
CA ASP A 120 -7.54 -1.70 5.66
C ASP A 120 -6.91 -0.69 6.64
N PRO A 121 -5.90 0.09 6.17
CA PRO A 121 -5.23 1.09 6.98
C PRO A 121 -6.15 2.22 7.49
N ASP A 122 -7.24 2.51 6.78
CA ASP A 122 -8.13 3.65 7.10
C ASP A 122 -8.93 3.40 8.39
N LEU A 123 -8.90 2.17 8.90
CA LEU A 123 -9.60 1.75 10.12
C LEU A 123 -8.83 2.11 11.40
N PHE A 124 -7.61 2.62 11.26
CA PHE A 124 -6.72 2.98 12.36
C PHE A 124 -6.22 4.42 12.19
N THR A 125 -5.97 5.09 13.30
CA THR A 125 -5.24 6.35 13.28
C THR A 125 -3.79 6.14 12.83
N GLU A 126 -3.11 7.21 12.39
CA GLU A 126 -1.70 7.13 11.97
C GLU A 126 -0.80 6.55 13.07
N THR A 127 -1.03 6.95 14.31
CA THR A 127 -0.31 6.43 15.49
C THR A 127 -0.58 4.95 15.75
N GLU A 128 -1.84 4.52 15.60
CA GLU A 128 -2.22 3.12 15.80
C GLU A 128 -1.65 2.25 14.67
N SER A 129 -1.73 2.68 13.42
CA SER A 129 -1.13 1.99 12.27
C SER A 129 0.37 1.81 12.45
N LYS A 130 1.08 2.87 12.85
CA LYS A 130 2.52 2.80 13.16
C LYS A 130 2.81 1.77 14.26
N GLU A 131 2.03 1.78 15.34
CA GLU A 131 2.20 0.84 16.44
C GLU A 131 1.89 -0.62 16.05
N LEU A 132 0.90 -0.85 15.19
CA LEU A 132 0.60 -2.18 14.64
C LEU A 132 1.72 -2.70 13.74
N LEU A 133 2.26 -1.86 12.84
CA LEU A 133 3.37 -2.24 11.96
C LEU A 133 4.64 -2.53 12.76
N LEU A 134 4.95 -1.73 13.78
CA LEU A 134 6.07 -2.00 14.69
C LEU A 134 5.87 -3.31 15.46
N CYS A 135 4.66 -3.56 15.98
CA CYS A 135 4.33 -4.80 16.65
C CYS A 135 4.48 -6.02 15.72
N LEU A 136 4.07 -5.88 14.45
CA LEU A 136 4.24 -6.92 13.45
C LEU A 136 5.72 -7.16 13.15
N TYR A 137 6.50 -6.09 12.96
CA TYR A 137 7.94 -6.18 12.75
C TYR A 137 8.63 -6.94 13.88
N GLU A 138 8.38 -6.57 15.14
CA GLU A 138 8.99 -7.22 16.30
C GLU A 138 8.68 -8.73 16.36
N VAL A 139 7.44 -9.12 16.08
CA VAL A 139 7.04 -10.53 16.09
C VAL A 139 7.71 -11.30 14.95
N LEU A 140 7.79 -10.72 13.75
CA LEU A 140 8.40 -11.38 12.59
C LEU A 140 9.93 -11.46 12.69
N ASP A 141 10.57 -10.41 13.19
CA ASP A 141 12.02 -10.36 13.41
C ASP A 141 12.46 -11.38 14.47
N GLN A 142 11.65 -11.59 15.51
CA GLN A 142 11.94 -12.62 16.52
C GLN A 142 11.68 -14.05 16.03
N ASN A 143 10.89 -14.23 14.96
CA ASN A 143 10.46 -15.54 14.48
C ASN A 143 10.83 -15.73 13.00
N HIS A 144 12.11 -15.96 12.70
CA HIS A 144 12.60 -16.07 11.32
C HIS A 144 11.94 -17.18 10.49
N GLU A 145 11.66 -18.35 11.07
CA GLU A 145 10.97 -19.42 10.33
C GLU A 145 9.52 -19.04 10.00
N LEU A 146 8.81 -18.37 10.91
CA LEU A 146 7.49 -17.81 10.60
C LEU A 146 7.58 -16.85 9.41
N THR A 147 8.50 -15.88 9.49
CA THR A 147 8.70 -14.85 8.47
C THR A 147 9.03 -15.45 7.11
N LYS A 148 9.89 -16.46 7.06
CA LYS A 148 10.23 -17.17 5.83
C LYS A 148 9.01 -17.76 5.12
N HIS A 149 8.03 -18.24 5.88
CA HIS A 149 6.84 -18.89 5.35
C HIS A 149 5.71 -17.93 4.97
N ILE A 150 5.59 -16.77 5.62
CA ILE A 150 4.45 -15.84 5.39
C ILE A 150 4.84 -14.51 4.75
N ALA A 151 6.11 -14.10 4.77
CA ALA A 151 6.52 -12.76 4.34
C ALA A 151 6.06 -12.38 2.92
N TRP A 152 6.02 -13.34 2.00
CA TRP A 152 5.56 -13.12 0.63
C TRP A 152 4.07 -12.78 0.56
N ASP A 153 3.24 -13.44 1.37
CA ASP A 153 1.79 -13.21 1.41
C ASP A 153 1.47 -11.82 1.99
N LEU A 154 2.27 -11.38 2.97
CA LEU A 154 2.11 -10.08 3.64
C LEU A 154 2.53 -8.88 2.78
N VAL A 155 3.14 -9.06 1.60
CA VAL A 155 3.52 -7.94 0.72
C VAL A 155 2.28 -7.14 0.32
N GLY A 156 1.21 -7.82 -0.06
CA GLY A 156 -0.07 -7.19 -0.40
C GLY A 156 -0.70 -6.47 0.80
N LEU A 157 -0.57 -7.04 1.99
CA LEU A 157 -1.08 -6.49 3.25
C LEU A 157 -0.37 -5.19 3.65
N VAL A 158 0.97 -5.14 3.51
CA VAL A 158 1.78 -3.97 3.91
C VAL A 158 1.74 -2.87 2.85
N SER A 159 1.53 -3.23 1.57
CA SER A 159 1.56 -2.30 0.44
C SER A 159 0.68 -1.04 0.61
N PRO A 160 -0.58 -1.11 1.07
CA PRO A 160 -1.41 0.07 1.34
C PRO A 160 -0.80 1.08 2.33
N TYR A 161 -0.02 0.62 3.32
CA TYR A 161 0.60 1.48 4.32
C TYR A 161 1.74 2.35 3.76
N LEU A 162 2.25 2.03 2.57
CA LEU A 162 3.27 2.83 1.88
C LEU A 162 2.71 4.13 1.30
N ARG A 163 1.38 4.23 1.14
CA ARG A 163 0.69 5.43 0.68
C ARG A 163 0.63 6.53 1.74
N ASN A 164 0.89 6.22 3.01
CA ASN A 164 0.85 7.17 4.09
C ASN A 164 2.26 7.50 4.60
N LYS A 165 2.64 8.79 4.52
CA LYS A 165 3.94 9.30 4.98
C LYS A 165 4.20 9.02 6.47
N ALA A 166 3.16 8.92 7.30
CA ALA A 166 3.30 8.66 8.73
C ALA A 166 3.72 7.21 9.05
N THR A 167 3.46 6.26 8.14
CA THR A 167 3.69 4.82 8.32
C THR A 167 4.75 4.25 7.38
N ILE A 168 5.26 5.07 6.47
CA ILE A 168 6.15 4.64 5.39
C ILE A 168 7.45 4.03 5.90
N GLU A 169 8.01 4.57 6.99
CA GLU A 169 9.26 4.06 7.57
C GLU A 169 9.08 2.65 8.15
N GLU A 170 7.99 2.42 8.87
CA GLU A 170 7.68 1.11 9.46
C GLU A 170 7.31 0.08 8.40
N ALA A 171 6.51 0.49 7.42
CA ALA A 171 6.16 -0.36 6.28
C ALA A 171 7.40 -0.74 5.48
N ASP A 172 8.30 0.20 5.18
CA ASP A 172 9.56 -0.06 4.46
C ASP A 172 10.47 -1.02 5.24
N ARG A 173 10.59 -0.86 6.57
CA ARG A 173 11.34 -1.80 7.42
C ARG A 173 10.79 -3.22 7.34
N LEU A 174 9.47 -3.38 7.36
CA LEU A 174 8.82 -4.68 7.15
C LEU A 174 9.15 -5.25 5.77
N LEU A 175 9.08 -4.44 4.70
CA LEU A 175 9.46 -4.91 3.36
C LEU A 175 10.92 -5.36 3.31
N MET A 176 11.83 -4.62 3.95
CA MET A 176 13.25 -5.03 4.01
C MET A 176 13.42 -6.33 4.81
N LEU A 177 12.69 -6.51 5.91
CA LEU A 177 12.65 -7.79 6.64
C LEU A 177 12.14 -8.94 5.75
N PHE A 178 11.14 -8.68 4.91
CA PHE A 178 10.62 -9.68 3.96
C PHE A 178 11.66 -10.06 2.90
N ALA A 179 12.42 -9.09 2.39
CA ALA A 179 13.54 -9.36 1.49
C ALA A 179 14.66 -10.15 2.20
N GLU A 180 14.89 -9.89 3.47
CA GLU A 180 15.96 -10.51 4.24
C GLU A 180 15.65 -11.96 4.63
N ASN A 181 14.45 -12.20 5.17
CA ASN A 181 14.11 -13.46 5.81
C ASN A 181 13.06 -14.27 5.03
N GLY A 182 12.35 -13.64 4.08
CA GLY A 182 11.36 -14.30 3.23
C GLY A 182 11.97 -15.20 2.14
N ASN A 183 11.14 -16.06 1.54
CA ASN A 183 11.53 -16.76 0.32
C ASN A 183 11.65 -15.77 -0.83
N ALA A 184 12.88 -15.46 -1.24
CA ALA A 184 13.19 -14.43 -2.24
C ALA A 184 12.42 -14.57 -3.55
N LYS A 185 12.14 -15.80 -4.02
CA LYS A 185 11.39 -16.03 -5.28
C LYS A 185 9.92 -15.63 -5.12
N GLU A 186 9.28 -16.09 -4.05
CA GLU A 186 7.87 -15.80 -3.79
C GLU A 186 7.67 -14.32 -3.44
N VAL A 187 8.57 -13.74 -2.65
CA VAL A 187 8.56 -12.30 -2.34
C VAL A 187 8.68 -11.47 -3.62
N GLN A 188 9.56 -11.85 -4.55
CA GLN A 188 9.69 -11.15 -5.83
C GLN A 188 8.39 -11.22 -6.65
N LEU A 189 7.79 -12.40 -6.76
CA LEU A 189 6.54 -12.59 -7.51
C LEU A 189 5.39 -11.78 -6.91
N LYS A 190 5.25 -11.80 -5.58
CA LYS A 190 4.24 -11.01 -4.87
C LYS A 190 4.49 -9.50 -4.94
N CYS A 191 5.75 -9.08 -4.98
CA CYS A 191 6.07 -7.68 -5.21
C CYS A 191 5.68 -7.23 -6.63
N ILE A 192 5.88 -8.08 -7.65
CA ILE A 192 5.43 -7.80 -9.03
C ILE A 192 3.90 -7.70 -9.07
N GLU A 193 3.18 -8.61 -8.40
CA GLU A 193 1.72 -8.55 -8.27
C GLU A 193 1.28 -7.23 -7.62
N ALA A 194 1.89 -6.86 -6.49
CA ALA A 194 1.57 -5.64 -5.77
C ALA A 194 1.81 -4.37 -6.60
N ILE A 195 2.92 -4.30 -7.37
CA ILE A 195 3.19 -3.19 -8.29
C ILE A 195 2.17 -3.18 -9.44
N GLY A 196 1.79 -4.34 -9.96
CA GLY A 196 0.78 -4.47 -11.01
C GLY A 196 -0.63 -4.04 -10.59
N CYS A 197 -0.94 -4.12 -9.29
CA CYS A 197 -2.20 -3.64 -8.71
C CYS A 197 -2.19 -2.15 -8.35
N ILE A 198 -1.10 -1.43 -8.58
CA ILE A 198 -1.07 0.02 -8.37
C ILE A 198 -2.00 0.69 -9.37
N GLU A 199 -3.00 1.39 -8.86
CA GLU A 199 -3.87 2.25 -9.66
C GLU A 199 -3.16 3.56 -9.99
N TRP A 200 -2.64 3.65 -11.21
CA TRP A 200 -2.08 4.88 -11.77
C TRP A 200 -3.22 5.73 -12.31
N GLU A 201 -3.34 6.97 -11.81
CA GLU A 201 -4.39 7.87 -12.27
C GLU A 201 -4.03 8.44 -13.65
N SER A 202 -4.71 7.99 -14.71
CA SER A 202 -4.56 8.55 -16.05
C SER A 202 -5.44 9.80 -16.23
N GLU A 203 -4.83 10.93 -16.59
CA GLU A 203 -5.56 12.11 -17.09
C GLU A 203 -6.28 11.76 -18.41
N GLY A 204 -7.49 11.19 -18.36
CA GLY A 204 -8.08 10.72 -19.62
C GLY A 204 -9.52 10.23 -19.66
N THR A 205 -10.27 10.13 -18.55
CA THR A 205 -11.71 9.80 -18.65
C THR A 205 -12.54 11.08 -18.53
N THR A 206 -12.85 11.65 -19.69
CA THR A 206 -13.89 12.65 -19.87
C THR A 206 -15.22 12.12 -19.33
N GLY A 207 -15.75 12.74 -18.27
CA GLY A 207 -17.13 12.52 -17.85
C GLY A 207 -17.38 12.20 -16.38
N SER A 208 -16.81 12.96 -15.44
CA SER A 208 -17.44 13.21 -14.13
C SER A 208 -16.58 14.21 -13.35
N ASP A 209 -17.23 15.27 -12.90
CA ASP A 209 -16.78 16.44 -12.15
C ASP A 209 -16.03 16.11 -10.83
N ARG A 210 -14.84 15.52 -10.92
CA ARG A 210 -13.92 15.38 -9.78
C ARG A 210 -12.52 15.80 -10.21
N CYS A 211 -12.16 17.02 -9.86
CA CYS A 211 -10.76 17.43 -9.74
C CYS A 211 -10.12 16.54 -8.67
N VAL A 212 -9.48 15.43 -9.07
CA VAL A 212 -8.70 14.61 -8.15
C VAL A 212 -7.45 15.40 -7.78
N ALA A 213 -7.15 15.48 -6.49
CA ALA A 213 -6.11 16.37 -5.99
C ALA A 213 -4.72 15.78 -6.28
N PRO A 214 -3.70 16.61 -6.61
CA PRO A 214 -2.28 16.18 -6.80
C PRO A 214 -1.68 15.33 -5.67
N ARG A 215 -2.35 15.26 -4.52
CA ARG A 215 -1.93 14.53 -3.32
C ARG A 215 -2.07 13.02 -3.44
N ASP A 216 -2.86 12.49 -4.37
CA ASP A 216 -3.05 11.04 -4.49
C ASP A 216 -2.01 10.40 -5.42
N LEU A 217 -1.58 11.11 -6.47
CA LEU A 217 -0.45 10.71 -7.32
C LEU A 217 0.87 10.58 -6.53
N GLU A 218 1.17 11.53 -5.63
CA GLU A 218 2.37 11.49 -4.79
C GLU A 218 2.41 10.20 -3.94
N LYS A 219 1.27 9.77 -3.39
CA LYS A 219 1.16 8.54 -2.59
C LYS A 219 1.35 7.29 -3.44
N THR A 220 0.82 7.29 -4.66
CA THR A 220 1.01 6.20 -5.63
C THR A 220 2.47 6.06 -6.03
N ILE A 221 3.16 7.17 -6.29
CA ILE A 221 4.60 7.19 -6.57
C ILE A 221 5.40 6.67 -5.36
N LEU A 222 5.08 7.11 -4.13
CA LEU A 222 5.73 6.61 -2.92
C LEU A 222 5.59 5.10 -2.78
N GLN A 223 4.37 4.57 -2.94
CA GLN A 223 4.11 3.13 -2.92
C GLN A 223 4.95 2.38 -3.97
N PHE A 224 4.98 2.88 -5.20
CA PHE A 224 5.77 2.29 -6.29
C PHE A 224 7.27 2.26 -5.98
N VAL A 225 7.84 3.37 -5.49
CA VAL A 225 9.27 3.48 -5.17
C VAL A 225 9.66 2.46 -4.10
N HIS A 226 8.87 2.33 -3.03
CA HIS A 226 9.19 1.40 -1.94
C HIS A 226 9.01 -0.07 -2.33
N LEU A 227 7.97 -0.40 -3.10
CA LEU A 227 7.85 -1.75 -3.67
C LEU A 227 8.98 -2.05 -4.65
N SER A 228 9.44 -1.07 -5.43
CA SER A 228 10.58 -1.25 -6.34
C SER A 228 11.89 -1.56 -5.59
N LYS A 229 12.08 -0.98 -4.40
CA LYS A 229 13.20 -1.35 -3.50
C LYS A 229 13.09 -2.80 -3.05
N LEU A 230 11.90 -3.26 -2.66
CA LEU A 230 11.66 -4.68 -2.31
C LEU A 230 11.92 -5.60 -3.51
N LEU A 231 11.41 -5.23 -4.69
CA LEU A 231 11.59 -6.00 -5.93
C LEU A 231 13.08 -6.15 -6.27
N ARG A 232 13.83 -5.06 -6.12
CA ARG A 232 15.29 -5.05 -6.30
C ARG A 232 15.99 -6.00 -5.32
N ARG A 233 15.73 -5.83 -4.02
CA ARG A 233 16.39 -6.61 -2.96
C ARG A 233 16.06 -8.09 -3.04
N SER A 234 14.80 -8.43 -3.31
CA SER A 234 14.38 -9.82 -3.52
C SER A 234 15.02 -10.41 -4.76
N TYR A 235 15.02 -9.68 -5.90
CA TYR A 235 15.73 -10.10 -7.11
C TYR A 235 17.18 -10.42 -6.79
N ASP A 236 17.93 -9.52 -6.13
CA ASP A 236 19.35 -9.68 -5.80
C ASP A 236 19.66 -10.97 -5.03
N LYS A 237 18.75 -11.45 -4.18
CA LYS A 237 18.94 -12.68 -3.40
C LYS A 237 18.57 -13.97 -4.14
N ILE A 238 17.85 -13.89 -5.26
CA ILE A 238 17.48 -15.10 -6.01
C ILE A 238 18.71 -15.76 -6.62
N ILE A 239 18.93 -17.00 -6.20
CA ILE A 239 19.88 -17.95 -6.79
C ILE A 239 19.08 -18.89 -7.69
N ALA A 240 19.30 -18.79 -9.01
CA ALA A 240 18.61 -19.58 -10.01
C ALA A 240 19.55 -19.91 -11.17
N ARG A 241 19.28 -21.03 -11.84
CA ARG A 241 20.01 -21.44 -13.06
C ARG A 241 19.79 -20.47 -14.22
N PHE A 242 18.59 -19.90 -14.32
CA PHE A 242 18.17 -18.99 -15.40
C PHE A 242 17.60 -17.69 -14.80
N PRO A 243 18.45 -16.80 -14.23
CA PRO A 243 18.01 -15.54 -13.66
C PRO A 243 17.34 -14.61 -14.69
N SER A 244 17.63 -14.78 -15.99
CA SER A 244 16.97 -14.08 -17.09
C SER A 244 15.43 -14.15 -17.03
N ARG A 245 14.84 -15.25 -16.54
CA ARG A 245 13.37 -15.38 -16.41
C ARG A 245 12.81 -14.41 -15.37
N PHE A 246 13.48 -14.27 -14.23
CA PHE A 246 13.10 -13.34 -13.18
C PHE A 246 13.37 -11.89 -13.61
N LEU A 247 14.47 -11.67 -14.32
CA LEU A 247 14.79 -10.36 -14.90
C LEU A 247 13.73 -9.91 -15.92
N SER A 248 13.26 -10.82 -16.78
CA SER A 248 12.21 -10.50 -17.75
C SER A 248 10.91 -10.10 -17.06
N ALA A 249 10.50 -10.80 -16.00
CA ALA A 249 9.29 -10.45 -15.26
C ALA A 249 9.46 -9.09 -14.54
N TYR A 250 10.63 -8.83 -13.96
CA TYR A 250 10.97 -7.54 -13.36
C TYR A 250 10.91 -6.40 -14.40
N ALA A 251 11.56 -6.58 -15.56
CA ALA A 251 11.56 -5.60 -16.64
C ALA A 251 10.13 -5.28 -17.12
N ILE A 252 9.29 -6.30 -17.36
CA ILE A 252 7.90 -6.12 -17.80
C ILE A 252 7.10 -5.36 -16.73
N CYS A 253 7.27 -5.70 -15.46
CA CYS A 253 6.60 -5.03 -14.35
C CYS A 253 6.94 -3.52 -14.31
N LEU A 254 8.21 -3.17 -14.44
CA LEU A 254 8.65 -1.77 -14.44
C LEU A 254 8.19 -1.01 -15.68
N LEU A 255 8.23 -1.63 -16.87
CA LEU A 255 7.71 -1.01 -18.09
C LEU A 255 6.21 -0.74 -17.97
N SER A 256 5.44 -1.72 -17.49
CA SER A 256 4.01 -1.58 -17.27
C SER A 256 3.70 -0.41 -16.34
N ALA A 257 4.41 -0.32 -15.20
CA ALA A 257 4.28 0.79 -14.27
C ALA A 257 4.64 2.14 -14.94
N PHE A 258 5.76 2.20 -15.65
CA PHE A 258 6.19 3.42 -16.34
C PHE A 258 5.17 3.90 -17.38
N THR A 259 4.63 2.99 -18.20
CA THR A 259 3.64 3.35 -19.24
C THR A 259 2.31 3.84 -18.68
N GLN A 260 2.00 3.48 -17.43
CA GLN A 260 0.78 3.90 -16.74
C GLN A 260 1.01 5.17 -15.91
N SER A 261 2.25 5.42 -15.48
CA SER A 261 2.67 6.62 -14.77
C SER A 261 2.85 7.83 -15.70
N ASP A 262 2.89 9.04 -15.13
CA ASP A 262 3.40 10.21 -15.86
C ASP A 262 4.90 10.01 -16.16
N SER A 263 5.26 9.98 -17.45
CA SER A 263 6.62 9.78 -17.95
C SER A 263 7.61 10.84 -17.45
N ASN A 264 7.12 11.96 -16.90
CA ASN A 264 7.94 13.03 -16.34
C ASN A 264 8.26 12.88 -14.85
N SER A 265 7.73 11.85 -14.16
CA SER A 265 8.02 11.63 -12.74
C SER A 265 9.48 11.22 -12.53
N LEU A 266 10.27 12.11 -11.93
CA LEU A 266 11.69 11.86 -11.64
C LEU A 266 11.91 10.63 -10.76
N ASP A 267 11.02 10.37 -9.80
CA ASP A 267 11.09 9.21 -8.92
C ASP A 267 10.91 7.91 -9.71
N VAL A 268 9.94 7.86 -10.63
CA VAL A 268 9.74 6.68 -11.49
C VAL A 268 10.94 6.49 -12.40
N VAL A 269 11.44 7.55 -13.03
CA VAL A 269 12.62 7.49 -13.90
C VAL A 269 13.86 7.02 -13.13
N SER A 270 14.06 7.50 -11.89
CA SER A 270 15.18 7.06 -11.05
C SER A 270 15.16 5.56 -10.78
N VAL A 271 13.99 4.97 -10.52
CA VAL A 271 13.83 3.53 -10.33
C VAL A 271 14.22 2.76 -11.60
N LEU A 272 13.88 3.28 -12.78
CA LEU A 272 14.24 2.66 -14.06
C LEU A 272 15.74 2.73 -14.33
N VAL A 273 16.38 3.86 -14.03
CA VAL A 273 17.83 4.04 -14.16
C VAL A 273 18.57 3.11 -13.20
N ASP A 274 18.15 3.07 -11.93
CA ASP A 274 18.71 2.16 -10.92
C ASP A 274 18.59 0.71 -11.39
N PHE A 275 17.44 0.32 -11.97
CA PHE A 275 17.24 -0.99 -12.57
C PHE A 275 18.25 -1.25 -13.69
N LEU A 276 18.45 -0.34 -14.63
CA LEU A 276 19.39 -0.52 -15.74
C LEU A 276 20.84 -0.70 -15.26
N GLU A 277 21.27 0.11 -14.31
CA GLU A 277 22.64 0.10 -13.79
C GLU A 277 22.98 -1.20 -13.06
N THR A 278 21.99 -1.82 -12.40
CA THR A 278 22.28 -2.85 -11.39
C THR A 278 21.72 -4.23 -11.74
N SER A 279 20.90 -4.40 -12.79
CA SER A 279 20.12 -5.64 -13.00
C SER A 279 20.84 -6.83 -13.63
N ILE A 280 22.03 -6.63 -14.19
CA ILE A 280 22.84 -7.75 -14.70
C ILE A 280 23.41 -8.52 -13.52
N LYS A 281 23.00 -9.79 -13.37
CA LYS A 281 23.55 -10.67 -12.35
C LYS A 281 24.68 -11.54 -12.91
N PRO A 282 25.88 -11.55 -12.29
CA PRO A 282 26.83 -12.62 -12.55
C PRO A 282 26.24 -13.95 -12.07
N LEU A 283 26.39 -15.02 -12.86
CA LEU A 283 25.87 -16.33 -12.48
C LEU A 283 26.53 -16.78 -11.17
N ALA A 284 25.70 -17.12 -10.18
CA ALA A 284 26.16 -17.64 -8.89
C ALA A 284 26.73 -19.06 -9.07
N GLY A 285 28.03 -19.17 -9.35
CA GLY A 285 28.87 -20.35 -9.10
C GLY A 285 28.57 -21.65 -9.86
N ILE A 286 27.54 -21.74 -10.70
CA ILE A 286 27.17 -22.95 -11.43
C ILE A 286 27.36 -22.71 -12.92
N VAL A 287 28.59 -22.90 -13.41
CA VAL A 287 29.01 -22.78 -14.82
C VAL A 287 28.71 -21.38 -15.39
N GLN A 288 29.72 -20.72 -15.98
CA GLN A 288 29.43 -19.54 -16.80
C GLN A 288 28.62 -20.00 -18.02
N ASP A 289 27.30 -20.00 -17.90
CA ASP A 289 26.42 -20.11 -19.05
C ASP A 289 26.38 -18.73 -19.70
N ASP A 290 27.37 -18.48 -20.56
CA ASP A 290 27.49 -17.26 -21.36
C ASP A 290 26.18 -16.93 -22.10
N GLU A 291 25.35 -17.94 -22.37
CA GLU A 291 24.06 -17.77 -23.02
C GLU A 291 23.04 -17.03 -22.14
N ASP A 292 22.92 -17.35 -20.84
CA ASP A 292 21.94 -16.65 -19.99
C ASP A 292 22.33 -15.18 -19.81
N GLN A 293 23.63 -14.87 -19.70
CA GLN A 293 24.09 -13.48 -19.68
C GLN A 293 23.81 -12.75 -21.00
N ARG A 294 23.96 -13.43 -22.14
CA ARG A 294 23.55 -12.88 -23.45
C ARG A 294 22.05 -12.60 -23.48
N VAL A 295 21.23 -13.48 -22.91
CA VAL A 295 19.77 -13.27 -22.79
C VAL A 295 19.46 -12.09 -21.88
N GLN A 296 20.11 -11.97 -20.72
CA GLN A 296 19.93 -10.82 -19.82
C GLN A 296 20.26 -9.50 -20.53
N ARG A 297 21.38 -9.43 -21.26
CA ARG A 297 21.74 -8.25 -22.07
C ARG A 297 20.70 -7.92 -23.15
N LYS A 298 20.16 -8.95 -23.83
CA LYS A 298 19.08 -8.75 -24.81
C LYS A 298 17.80 -8.21 -24.16
N ILE A 299 17.44 -8.69 -22.97
CA ILE A 299 16.29 -8.18 -22.20
C ILE A 299 16.50 -6.69 -21.89
N LEU A 300 17.67 -6.31 -21.36
CA LEU A 300 17.96 -4.91 -21.03
C LEU A 300 17.97 -4.02 -22.29
N HIS A 301 18.57 -4.48 -23.39
CA HIS A 301 18.54 -3.75 -24.65
C HIS A 301 17.10 -3.53 -25.15
N SER A 302 16.26 -4.59 -25.09
CA SER A 302 14.84 -4.48 -25.45
C SER A 302 14.09 -3.52 -24.53
N PHE A 303 14.40 -3.53 -23.24
CA PHE A 303 13.81 -2.64 -22.24
C PHE A 303 14.16 -1.17 -22.53
N ILE A 304 15.44 -0.86 -22.78
CA ILE A 304 15.89 0.50 -23.15
C ILE A 304 15.22 0.96 -24.44
N THR A 305 15.17 0.09 -25.46
CA THR A 305 14.53 0.40 -26.75
C THR A 305 13.06 0.76 -26.56
N TYR A 306 12.36 0.02 -25.69
CA TYR A 306 10.95 0.29 -25.40
C TYR A 306 10.77 1.58 -24.58
N LEU A 307 11.61 1.82 -23.56
CA LEU A 307 11.59 3.08 -22.82
C LEU A 307 11.80 4.28 -23.74
N ALA A 308 12.76 4.19 -24.66
CA ALA A 308 13.00 5.22 -25.65
C ALA A 308 11.79 5.43 -26.58
N ASP A 309 11.15 4.36 -27.06
CA ASP A 309 9.94 4.48 -27.89
C ASP A 309 8.79 5.17 -27.13
N VAL A 310 8.52 4.77 -25.88
CA VAL A 310 7.48 5.39 -25.05
C VAL A 310 7.80 6.86 -24.80
N TYR A 311 9.02 7.15 -24.36
CA TYR A 311 9.46 8.51 -24.07
C TYR A 311 9.42 9.42 -25.32
N MET A 312 9.84 8.92 -26.47
CA MET A 312 9.76 9.67 -27.73
C MET A 312 8.32 9.92 -28.15
N ARG A 313 7.39 9.01 -27.89
CA ARG A 313 5.96 9.23 -28.19
C ARG A 313 5.34 10.30 -27.28
N THR A 314 5.73 10.35 -26.01
CA THR A 314 5.18 11.30 -25.03
C THR A 314 5.81 12.68 -25.13
N ASP A 315 7.13 12.76 -25.29
CA ASP A 315 7.92 13.99 -25.16
C ASP A 315 8.63 14.43 -26.46
N SER A 316 8.19 13.92 -27.63
CA SER A 316 8.78 14.26 -28.95
C SER A 316 8.80 15.75 -29.26
N LEU A 317 7.82 16.54 -28.81
CA LEU A 317 7.69 17.95 -29.17
C LEU A 317 8.75 18.85 -28.50
N PRO A 318 8.93 18.82 -27.16
CA PRO A 318 10.02 19.53 -26.50
C PRO A 318 11.41 19.11 -26.99
N TRP A 319 11.58 17.82 -27.31
CA TRP A 319 12.82 17.28 -27.87
C TRP A 319 13.10 17.76 -29.29
N ALA A 320 12.09 17.72 -30.15
CA ALA A 320 12.20 18.26 -31.50
C ALA A 320 12.49 19.76 -31.44
N GLU A 321 11.90 20.49 -30.50
CA GLU A 321 12.21 21.89 -30.26
C GLU A 321 13.67 22.05 -29.84
N GLU A 322 14.16 21.36 -28.81
CA GLU A 322 15.54 21.50 -28.32
C GLU A 322 16.59 21.08 -29.38
N ILE A 323 16.37 19.97 -30.09
CA ILE A 323 17.23 19.55 -31.21
C ILE A 323 17.18 20.59 -32.34
N PHE A 324 16.00 21.16 -32.62
CA PHE A 324 15.87 22.24 -33.59
C PHE A 324 16.60 23.51 -33.11
N ARG A 325 16.56 23.83 -31.81
CA ARG A 325 17.28 24.96 -31.21
C ARG A 325 18.78 24.78 -31.34
N GLU A 326 19.29 23.61 -31.00
CA GLU A 326 20.72 23.26 -31.07
C GLU A 326 21.21 23.30 -32.52
N LYS A 327 20.47 22.69 -33.46
CA LYS A 327 20.87 22.67 -34.87
C LYS A 327 20.66 24.00 -35.59
N ASN A 328 19.79 24.86 -35.08
CA ASN A 328 19.49 26.17 -35.64
C ASN A 328 19.82 27.30 -34.66
N GLU A 329 20.95 27.20 -33.95
CA GLU A 329 21.46 28.22 -33.00
C GLU A 329 21.38 29.67 -33.53
N LYS A 330 21.43 29.84 -34.85
CA LYS A 330 21.28 31.12 -35.55
C LYS A 330 19.91 31.79 -35.34
N PHE A 331 18.91 31.10 -34.79
CA PHE A 331 17.53 31.59 -34.64
C PHE A 331 17.11 31.93 -33.19
N LEU A 332 17.93 31.68 -32.16
CA LEU A 332 17.53 31.85 -30.76
C LEU A 332 18.38 32.86 -29.98
N MET A 333 18.11 34.14 -30.24
CA MET A 333 18.56 35.26 -29.39
C MET A 333 17.41 35.82 -28.52
N CYS A 334 16.57 34.95 -27.93
CA CYS A 334 15.61 35.38 -26.90
C CYS A 334 15.04 34.20 -26.08
N GLY A 335 15.37 34.09 -24.78
CA GLY A 335 14.60 33.24 -23.85
C GLY A 335 15.36 32.55 -22.70
N GLN A 336 16.05 33.29 -21.83
CA GLN A 336 16.91 32.78 -20.75
C GLN A 336 16.20 32.20 -19.49
N LYS A 337 15.10 31.44 -19.60
CA LYS A 337 14.46 30.81 -18.41
C LYS A 337 14.36 29.28 -18.41
N SER A 338 14.82 28.59 -19.46
CA SER A 338 14.72 27.11 -19.59
C SER A 338 15.95 26.32 -19.09
N GLN A 339 17.04 26.98 -18.69
CA GLN A 339 18.35 26.33 -18.54
C GLN A 339 18.46 25.37 -17.34
N ASN A 340 17.76 25.63 -16.23
CA ASN A 340 17.89 24.80 -15.02
C ASN A 340 17.15 23.45 -15.12
N MET A 341 16.05 23.38 -15.88
CA MET A 341 15.31 22.12 -16.08
C MET A 341 15.94 21.25 -17.18
N ASN A 342 16.55 21.89 -18.18
CA ASN A 342 17.25 21.20 -19.26
C ASN A 342 18.58 20.58 -18.78
N ALA A 343 19.28 21.22 -17.84
CA ALA A 343 20.51 20.67 -17.27
C ALA A 343 20.27 19.34 -16.52
N ALA A 344 19.16 19.23 -15.76
CA ALA A 344 18.80 17.99 -15.07
C ALA A 344 18.39 16.88 -16.05
N ARG A 345 17.69 17.22 -17.14
CA ARG A 345 17.28 16.28 -18.19
C ARG A 345 18.48 15.78 -19.02
N GLN A 346 19.42 16.66 -19.36
CA GLN A 346 20.63 16.30 -20.09
C GLN A 346 21.52 15.36 -19.28
N ALA A 347 21.66 15.58 -17.97
CA ALA A 347 22.42 14.69 -17.09
C ALA A 347 21.82 13.28 -16.97
N ILE A 348 20.49 13.14 -17.13
CA ILE A 348 19.83 11.82 -17.19
C ILE A 348 20.09 11.15 -18.54
N MET A 349 20.08 11.91 -19.66
CA MET A 349 20.33 11.36 -21.00
C MET A 349 21.78 10.94 -21.21
N ASP A 350 22.74 11.72 -20.73
CA ASP A 350 24.16 11.37 -20.81
C ASP A 350 24.46 10.07 -20.04
N LYS A 351 23.66 9.76 -19.01
CA LYS A 351 23.73 8.49 -18.27
C LYS A 351 23.00 7.34 -18.96
N LEU A 352 21.93 7.60 -19.69
CA LEU A 352 21.20 6.57 -20.44
C LEU A 352 21.91 6.14 -21.73
N LEU A 353 22.80 6.98 -22.27
CA LEU A 353 23.54 6.74 -23.51
C LEU A 353 24.97 6.23 -23.31
N ALA A 354 25.49 6.25 -22.09
CA ALA A 354 26.79 5.68 -21.70
C ALA A 354 26.63 4.22 -21.24
#